data_AF-A0A2M7QX47-F1
#
_entry.id   AF-A0A2M7QX47-F1
#
_cell.length_a   1.000
_cell.length_b   1.000
_cell.length_c   1.000
_cell.angle_alpha   90.00
_cell.angle_beta   90.00
_cell.angle_gamma   90.00
#
_symmetry.space_group_name_H-M   'P 1'
#
loop_
_entity.id
_entity.type
_entity.pdbx_description
1 polymer ?
#
loop_
_entity_poly.entity_id
_entity_poly.type
_entity_poly.pdbx_seq_one_letter_code
_entity_poly.pdbx_strand_id
1 'polypeptide(L)'
;MKAVITALAAQHSIDLTQRGAHLRLDMPGYDRLCFEHIGFSRISVAHYFEMNGDLVPEPDIVFFVAPTGEWLPITISQSLTGWREYAQLSDDATAVVRYQPHAQQDLAEFAELWANNLRDQG
;
A
#
# COMPACT_ATOMS: atom_id res chain seq x y z
N MET A 1 7.63 -3.49 5.94
CA MET A 1 6.46 -2.75 5.44
C MET A 1 5.18 -3.21 6.15
N LYS A 2 4.72 -4.46 5.98
CA LYS A 2 3.50 -4.98 6.67
C LYS A 2 3.45 -4.59 8.15
N ALA A 3 4.50 -4.92 8.91
CA ALA A 3 4.55 -4.66 10.35
C ALA A 3 4.38 -3.17 10.70
N VAL A 4 4.91 -2.26 9.86
CA VAL A 4 4.73 -0.81 10.03
C VAL A 4 3.28 -0.45 9.81
N ILE A 5 2.72 -0.77 8.64
CA ILE A 5 1.33 -0.45 8.30
C ILE A 5 0.36 -0.98 9.36
N THR A 6 0.53 -2.24 9.80
CA THR A 6 -0.35 -2.83 10.82
C THR A 6 -0.16 -2.20 12.20
N ALA A 7 1.06 -1.83 12.58
CA ALA A 7 1.31 -1.16 13.85
C ALA A 7 0.69 0.23 13.86
N LEU A 8 0.86 1.00 12.79
CA LEU A 8 0.27 2.32 12.61
C LEU A 8 -1.26 2.26 12.64
N ALA A 9 -1.86 1.35 11.88
CA ALA A 9 -3.31 1.14 11.92
C ALA A 9 -3.81 0.79 13.33
N ALA A 10 -3.11 -0.10 14.04
CA ALA A 10 -3.46 -0.50 15.39
C ALA A 10 -3.37 0.66 16.41
N GLN A 11 -2.40 1.56 16.27
CA GLN A 11 -2.32 2.77 17.11
C GLN A 11 -3.57 3.64 16.99
N HIS A 12 -4.21 3.62 15.83
CA HIS A 12 -5.47 4.32 15.56
C HIS A 12 -6.72 3.44 15.72
N SER A 13 -6.58 2.25 16.34
CA SER A 13 -7.67 1.28 16.54
C SER A 13 -8.35 0.82 15.24
N ILE A 14 -7.60 0.78 14.13
CA ILE A 14 -8.07 0.31 12.83
C ILE A 14 -7.51 -1.09 12.55
N ASP A 15 -8.41 -2.04 12.29
CA ASP A 15 -8.06 -3.33 11.68
C ASP A 15 -8.22 -3.23 10.16
N LEU A 16 -7.10 -3.10 9.45
CA LEU A 16 -7.08 -2.96 7.99
C LEU A 16 -7.55 -4.21 7.25
N THR A 17 -7.75 -5.36 7.91
CA THR A 17 -8.31 -6.55 7.27
C THR A 17 -9.83 -6.48 7.13
N GLN A 18 -10.48 -5.56 7.84
CA GLN A 18 -11.92 -5.34 7.73
C GLN A 18 -12.26 -4.60 6.43
N ARG A 19 -13.33 -5.04 5.78
CA ARG A 19 -13.83 -4.36 4.58
C ARG A 19 -14.26 -2.93 4.92
N GLY A 20 -13.78 -1.96 4.15
CA GLY A 20 -14.06 -0.53 4.37
C GLY A 20 -13.18 0.11 5.45
N ALA A 21 -12.21 -0.63 6.01
CA ALA A 21 -11.20 -0.03 6.87
C ALA A 21 -10.39 1.02 6.10
N HIS A 22 -10.23 2.17 6.73
CA HIS A 22 -9.50 3.30 6.18
C HIS A 22 -8.82 4.07 7.32
N LEU A 23 -7.57 4.45 7.11
CA LEU A 23 -6.82 5.35 7.96
C LEU A 23 -6.25 6.47 7.09
N ARG A 24 -6.35 7.70 7.58
CA ARG A 24 -5.70 8.88 6.98
C ARG A 24 -4.94 9.63 8.06
N LEU A 25 -3.69 9.97 7.75
CA LEU A 25 -2.80 10.74 8.60
C LEU A 25 -2.38 12.01 7.86
N ASP A 26 -2.73 13.16 8.43
CA ASP A 26 -2.23 14.47 7.99
C ASP A 26 -1.30 15.00 9.08
N MET A 27 0.01 15.03 8.79
CA MET A 27 1.01 15.57 9.71
C MET A 27 1.74 16.77 9.08
N PRO A 28 1.96 17.87 9.82
CA PRO A 28 2.75 18.99 9.31
C PRO A 28 4.14 18.53 8.84
N GLY A 29 4.53 18.91 7.62
CA GLY A 29 5.82 18.55 7.03
C GLY A 29 5.85 17.21 6.30
N TYR A 30 4.74 16.47 6.28
CA TYR A 30 4.59 15.21 5.55
C TYR A 30 3.45 15.32 4.53
N ASP A 31 3.57 14.57 3.44
CA ASP A 31 2.45 14.32 2.54
C ASP A 31 1.37 13.50 3.25
N ARG A 32 0.13 13.63 2.79
CA ARG A 32 -0.99 12.88 3.40
C ARG A 32 -0.78 11.40 3.19
N LEU A 33 -0.78 10.62 4.27
CA LEU A 33 -0.67 9.17 4.23
C LEU A 33 -2.06 8.54 4.39
N CYS A 34 -2.43 7.64 3.49
CA CYS A 34 -3.69 6.91 3.52
C CYS A 34 -3.45 5.40 3.44
N PHE A 35 -4.16 4.63 4.26
CA PHE A 35 -4.31 3.19 4.16
C PHE A 35 -5.78 2.86 3.90
N GLU A 36 -6.07 1.99 2.94
CA GLU A 36 -7.45 1.63 2.61
C GLU A 36 -7.57 0.15 2.24
N HIS A 37 -8.55 -0.54 2.83
CA HIS A 37 -8.95 -1.87 2.36
C HIS A 37 -9.84 -1.77 1.12
N ILE A 38 -9.24 -1.91 -0.05
CA ILE A 38 -9.89 -1.74 -1.37
C ILE A 38 -10.63 -3.01 -1.87
N GLY A 39 -10.88 -3.96 -0.97
CA GLY A 39 -11.63 -5.19 -1.26
C GLY A 39 -10.76 -6.28 -1.89
N PHE A 40 -11.32 -7.49 -1.97
CA PHE A 40 -10.65 -8.64 -2.60
C PHE A 40 -9.27 -8.94 -1.99
N SER A 41 -9.19 -8.87 -0.65
CA SER A 41 -7.95 -9.09 0.10
C SER A 41 -6.82 -8.15 -0.33
N ARG A 42 -7.14 -6.88 -0.62
CA ARG A 42 -6.16 -5.88 -1.01
C ARG A 42 -6.22 -4.65 -0.13
N ILE A 43 -5.05 -4.10 0.16
CA ILE A 43 -4.86 -2.88 0.93
C ILE A 43 -4.01 -1.93 0.09
N SER A 44 -4.55 -0.75 -0.22
CA SER A 44 -3.77 0.36 -0.79
C SER A 44 -3.11 1.15 0.33
N VAL A 45 -1.86 1.55 0.10
CA VAL A 45 -1.10 2.43 0.97
C VAL A 45 -0.49 3.51 0.10
N ALA A 46 -0.86 4.77 0.35
CA ALA A 46 -0.54 5.86 -0.54
C ALA A 46 -0.13 7.12 0.21
N HIS A 47 0.89 7.82 -0.31
CA HIS A 47 1.09 9.24 -0.03
C HIS A 47 0.42 10.08 -1.11
N TYR A 48 -0.20 11.19 -0.70
CA TYR A 48 -0.77 12.19 -1.59
C TYR A 48 -0.18 13.56 -1.30
N PHE A 49 0.32 14.20 -2.35
CA PHE A 49 0.55 15.64 -2.36
C PHE A 49 -0.58 16.35 -3.11
N GLU A 50 -0.70 17.66 -2.93
CA GLU A 50 -1.69 18.48 -3.64
C GLU A 50 -1.04 19.19 -4.83
N MET A 51 -1.65 19.08 -6.01
CA MET A 51 -1.23 19.81 -7.21
C MET A 51 -2.46 20.39 -7.89
N ASN A 52 -2.51 21.73 -8.01
CA ASN A 52 -3.66 22.46 -8.57
C ASN A 52 -5.01 22.15 -7.88
N GLY A 53 -5.00 21.82 -6.59
CA GLY A 53 -6.19 21.45 -5.82
C GLY A 53 -6.57 19.97 -5.90
N ASP A 54 -5.88 19.17 -6.71
CA ASP A 54 -6.09 17.73 -6.82
C ASP A 54 -5.08 16.96 -5.97
N LEU A 55 -5.53 15.83 -5.40
CA LEU A 55 -4.64 14.88 -4.72
C LEU A 55 -3.96 13.98 -5.75
N VAL A 56 -2.63 13.94 -5.69
CA VAL A 56 -1.80 13.16 -6.61
C VAL A 56 -1.05 12.09 -5.81
N PRO A 57 -1.23 10.79 -6.13
CA PRO A 57 -0.55 9.72 -5.42
C PRO A 57 0.95 9.66 -5.78
N GLU A 58 1.82 9.58 -4.77
CA GLU A 58 3.27 9.42 -4.94
C GLU A 58 3.97 8.85 -3.67
N PRO A 59 4.19 7.53 -3.57
CA PRO A 59 3.59 6.46 -4.36
C PRO A 59 2.22 6.01 -3.79
N ASP A 60 1.46 5.24 -4.58
CA ASP A 60 0.38 4.35 -4.12
C ASP A 60 0.77 2.90 -4.40
N ILE A 61 0.96 2.10 -3.35
CA ILE A 61 1.25 0.66 -3.45
C ILE A 61 0.05 -0.15 -2.98
N VAL A 62 -0.38 -1.09 -3.80
CA VAL A 62 -1.39 -2.08 -3.40
C VAL A 62 -0.71 -3.36 -2.95
N PHE A 63 -1.09 -3.82 -1.76
CA PHE A 63 -0.68 -5.09 -1.17
C PHE A 63 -1.82 -6.09 -1.28
N PHE A 64 -1.52 -7.27 -1.77
CA PHE A 64 -2.35 -8.46 -1.61
C PHE A 64 -2.13 -9.07 -0.22
N VAL A 65 -3.20 -9.36 0.50
CA VAL A 65 -3.22 -10.06 1.78
C VAL A 65 -3.55 -11.52 1.51
N ALA A 66 -2.53 -12.37 1.51
CA ALA A 66 -2.69 -13.80 1.32
C ALA A 66 -3.54 -14.43 2.45
N PRO A 67 -4.21 -15.57 2.22
CA PRO A 67 -4.94 -16.29 3.27
C PRO A 67 -4.07 -16.69 4.47
N THR A 68 -2.75 -16.82 4.28
CA THR A 68 -1.75 -17.05 5.35
C THR A 68 -1.54 -15.81 6.24
N GLY A 69 -2.08 -14.67 5.85
CA GLY A 69 -1.86 -13.36 6.46
C GLY A 69 -0.60 -12.64 5.95
N GLU A 70 0.17 -13.23 5.05
CA GLU A 70 1.32 -12.56 4.42
C GLU A 70 0.85 -11.44 3.47
N TRP A 71 1.64 -10.37 3.38
CA TRP A 71 1.33 -9.23 2.50
C TRP A 71 2.36 -9.17 1.39
N LEU A 72 1.88 -9.08 0.15
CA LEU A 72 2.70 -9.03 -1.05
C LEU A 72 2.38 -7.74 -1.80
N PRO A 73 3.34 -6.84 -2.06
CA PRO A 73 3.08 -5.71 -2.93
C PRO A 73 2.91 -6.22 -4.37
N ILE A 74 1.82 -5.80 -5.02
CA ILE A 74 1.41 -6.32 -6.33
C ILE A 74 1.29 -5.25 -7.40
N THR A 75 1.01 -4.00 -7.02
CA THR A 75 0.97 -2.86 -7.95
C THR A 75 1.57 -1.62 -7.31
N ILE A 76 2.07 -0.72 -8.15
CA ILE A 76 2.44 0.64 -7.77
C ILE A 76 1.91 1.63 -8.80
N SER A 77 1.39 2.75 -8.31
CA SER A 77 1.05 3.93 -9.11
C SER A 77 1.91 5.09 -8.67
N GLN A 78 2.50 5.81 -9.62
CA GLN A 78 3.26 7.02 -9.38
C GLN A 78 2.92 8.07 -10.44
N SER A 79 3.02 9.34 -10.06
CA SER A 79 2.68 10.46 -10.94
C SER A 79 3.60 10.54 -12.17
N LEU A 80 4.90 10.23 -12.01
CA LEU A 80 5.90 10.37 -13.08
C LEU A 80 6.10 9.09 -13.91
N THR A 81 5.92 7.92 -13.32
CA THR A 81 6.23 6.63 -13.96
C THR A 81 4.97 5.83 -14.33
N GLY A 82 3.79 6.31 -13.93
CA GLY A 82 2.50 5.70 -14.21
C GLY A 82 2.18 4.51 -13.32
N TRP A 83 1.27 3.66 -13.80
CA TRP A 83 0.85 2.44 -13.11
C TRP A 83 1.63 1.23 -13.60
N ARG A 84 2.03 0.34 -12.67
CA ARG A 84 2.67 -0.94 -12.96
C ARG A 84 2.12 -2.05 -12.06
N GLU A 85 1.85 -3.21 -12.66
CA GLU A 85 1.48 -4.44 -11.98
C GLU A 85 2.61 -5.47 -12.09
N TYR A 86 3.00 -6.04 -10.95
CA TYR A 86 4.12 -6.98 -10.82
C TYR A 86 3.65 -8.40 -10.51
N ALA A 87 2.43 -8.54 -10.00
CA ALA A 87 1.78 -9.81 -9.74
C ALA A 87 0.29 -9.73 -10.08
N GLN A 88 -0.20 -10.73 -10.78
CA GLN A 88 -1.60 -10.90 -11.11
C GLN A 88 -2.23 -11.88 -10.13
N LEU A 89 -3.40 -11.52 -9.59
CA LEU A 89 -4.19 -12.40 -8.73
C LEU A 89 -5.13 -13.29 -9.55
N SER A 90 -5.60 -14.37 -8.94
CA SER A 90 -6.73 -15.17 -9.43
C SER A 90 -7.99 -14.31 -9.51
N ASP A 91 -8.98 -14.74 -10.31
CA ASP A 91 -10.24 -14.00 -10.50
C ASP A 91 -11.01 -13.76 -9.19
N ASP A 92 -10.88 -14.66 -8.23
CA ASP A 92 -11.45 -14.55 -6.89
C ASP A 92 -10.54 -13.81 -5.88
N ALA A 93 -9.36 -13.38 -6.33
CA ALA A 93 -8.33 -12.70 -5.55
C ALA A 93 -7.90 -13.46 -4.28
N THR A 94 -7.79 -14.79 -4.38
CA THR A 94 -7.33 -15.64 -3.27
C THR A 94 -5.88 -16.11 -3.42
N ALA A 95 -5.30 -16.01 -4.62
CA ALA A 95 -3.94 -16.43 -4.90
C ALA A 95 -3.25 -15.56 -5.96
N VAL A 96 -1.92 -15.55 -5.95
CA VAL A 96 -1.11 -15.01 -7.06
C VAL A 96 -0.99 -16.08 -8.14
N VAL A 97 -1.41 -15.78 -9.37
CA VAL A 97 -1.37 -16.73 -10.50
C VAL A 97 -0.19 -16.49 -11.44
N ARG A 98 0.33 -15.26 -11.46
CA ARG A 98 1.48 -14.89 -12.29
C ARG A 98 2.23 -13.74 -11.65
N TYR A 99 3.55 -13.79 -11.64
CA TYR A 99 4.39 -12.65 -11.23
C TYR A 99 5.74 -12.73 -11.91
N GLN A 100 6.45 -11.60 -11.94
CA GLN A 100 7.84 -11.53 -12.41
C GLN A 100 8.76 -11.45 -11.18
N PRO A 101 9.54 -12.50 -10.85
CA PRO A 101 10.24 -12.58 -9.56
C PRO A 101 11.13 -11.37 -9.25
N HIS A 102 12.02 -10.98 -10.17
CA HIS A 102 12.92 -9.83 -9.96
C HIS A 102 12.15 -8.53 -9.77
N ALA A 103 11.16 -8.28 -10.64
CA ALA A 103 10.41 -7.04 -10.63
C ALA A 103 9.50 -6.92 -9.37
N GLN A 104 8.98 -8.05 -8.88
CA GLN A 104 8.23 -8.10 -7.62
C GLN A 104 9.15 -7.93 -6.41
N GLN A 105 10.36 -8.50 -6.46
CA GLN A 105 11.39 -8.29 -5.45
C GLN A 105 11.79 -6.82 -5.37
N ASP A 106 12.04 -6.15 -6.50
CA ASP A 106 12.37 -4.72 -6.55
C ASP A 106 11.28 -3.87 -5.88
N LEU A 107 10.01 -4.17 -6.14
CA LEU A 107 8.89 -3.47 -5.50
C LEU A 107 8.82 -3.75 -3.98
N ALA A 108 9.11 -4.98 -3.55
CA ALA A 108 9.17 -5.31 -2.13
C ALA A 108 10.30 -4.56 -1.43
N GLU A 109 11.50 -4.49 -2.03
CA GLU A 109 12.63 -3.73 -1.52
C GLU A 109 12.32 -2.23 -1.44
N PHE A 110 11.71 -1.66 -2.49
CA PHE A 110 11.23 -0.27 -2.47
C PHE A 110 10.23 -0.03 -1.33
N ALA A 111 9.25 -0.91 -1.16
CA ALA A 111 8.26 -0.80 -0.09
C ALA A 111 8.91 -0.87 1.30
N GLU A 112 9.92 -1.72 1.49
CA GLU A 112 10.66 -1.78 2.76
C GLU A 112 11.47 -0.51 3.04
N LEU A 113 12.12 0.07 2.01
CA LEU A 113 12.81 1.35 2.14
C LEU A 113 11.83 2.49 2.48
N TRP A 114 10.71 2.53 1.77
CA TRP A 114 9.65 3.53 1.98
C TRP A 114 8.98 3.41 3.36
N ALA A 115 8.95 2.20 3.95
CA ALA A 115 8.39 1.97 5.28
C ALA A 115 9.04 2.84 6.38
N ASN A 116 10.28 3.31 6.17
CA ASN A 116 10.91 4.27 7.08
C ASN A 116 10.16 5.60 7.12
N ASN A 117 9.73 6.13 5.97
CA ASN A 117 8.95 7.37 5.90
C ASN A 117 7.63 7.23 6.67
N LEU A 118 6.97 6.07 6.55
CA LEU A 118 5.73 5.79 7.28
C LEU A 118 5.98 5.76 8.80
N ARG A 119 7.08 5.14 9.25
CA ARG A 119 7.45 5.13 10.69
C ARG A 119 7.73 6.53 11.21
N ASP A 120 8.42 7.35 10.43
CA ASP A 120 8.77 8.71 10.81
C ASP A 120 7.54 9.62 10.87
N GLN A 121 6.55 9.35 10.02
CA GLN A 121 5.28 10.07 10.02
C GLN A 121 4.32 9.66 11.14
N GLY A 122 4.51 8.49 11.75
CA GLY A 122 3.88 8.16 13.03
C GLY A 122 2.78 7.12 12.98
#